data_AF-A0A3M1C5Z7-F1
#
_entry.id   AF-A0A3M1C5Z7-F1
#
_cell.length_a   1.000
_cell.length_b   1.000
_cell.length_c   1.000
_cell.angle_alpha   90.00
_cell.angle_beta   90.00
_cell.angle_gamma   90.00
#
_symmetry.space_group_name_H-M   'P 1'
#
loop_
_entity.id
_entity.type
_entity.pdbx_description
1 polymer ?
#
loop_
_entity_poly.entity_id
_entity_poly.type
_entity_poly.pdbx_seq_one_letter_code
_entity_poly.pdbx_strand_id
1 'polypeptide(L)'
;MNHITEKFKQYHYTVTDRFIKYVQIDTQSDPNNTTFPSTEKQKNLGKILVDELKQMGLENAEMDEYGYVYAELPSNTSKQVPVIFFCAHMDTSPDCPGKDVKPIIHRNYQGQDIVLPDDPTQILSPQNHPELLNQIGNDIITASGTTLLGADNKAGVAEIMDAIHFLVQHPEIKHGTIKILFTPDEEVG
;
A
#
# COMPACT_ATOMS: atom_id res chain seq x y z
N MET A 1 15.47 -7.71 25.37
CA MET A 1 15.13 -7.12 24.06
C MET A 1 14.28 -8.15 23.32
N ASN A 2 13.08 -7.81 22.86
CA ASN A 2 12.15 -8.78 22.29
C ASN A 2 12.77 -9.44 21.05
N HIS A 3 12.69 -10.77 20.95
CA HIS A 3 13.25 -11.54 19.83
C HIS A 3 12.76 -11.04 18.45
N ILE A 4 11.61 -10.37 18.39
CA ILE A 4 11.04 -9.82 17.16
C ILE A 4 11.75 -8.54 16.68
N THR A 5 12.25 -7.70 17.59
CA THR A 5 12.88 -6.42 17.24
C THR A 5 14.18 -6.63 16.47
N GLU A 6 14.94 -7.67 16.83
CA GLU A 6 16.14 -8.04 16.08
C GLU A 6 15.82 -8.61 14.69
N LYS A 7 14.66 -9.25 14.52
CA LYS A 7 14.22 -9.70 13.19
C LYS A 7 13.91 -8.52 12.28
N PHE A 8 13.24 -7.49 12.79
CA PHE A 8 13.00 -6.26 12.01
C PHE A 8 14.29 -5.60 11.53
N LYS A 9 15.35 -5.58 12.34
CA LYS A 9 16.65 -5.03 11.91
C LYS A 9 17.33 -5.83 10.80
N GLN A 10 17.05 -7.12 10.71
CA GLN A 10 17.65 -8.04 9.73
C GLN A 10 16.74 -8.27 8.52
N TYR A 11 15.48 -7.85 8.61
CA TYR A 11 14.51 -8.04 7.55
C TYR A 11 14.77 -7.08 6.39
N HIS A 12 14.78 -7.63 5.19
CA HIS A 12 14.84 -6.83 3.97
C HIS A 12 13.43 -6.40 3.59
N TYR A 13 13.06 -5.19 4.01
CA TYR A 13 11.76 -4.60 3.73
C TYR A 13 11.51 -4.47 2.22
N THR A 14 10.35 -4.94 1.77
CA THR A 14 9.90 -4.84 0.38
C THR A 14 8.83 -3.77 0.17
N VAL A 15 8.39 -3.12 1.26
CA VAL A 15 7.30 -2.14 1.26
C VAL A 15 7.52 -0.99 0.27
N THR A 16 8.72 -0.42 0.18
CA THR A 16 8.99 0.72 -0.71
C THR A 16 8.89 0.33 -2.18
N ASP A 17 9.44 -0.83 -2.57
CA ASP A 17 9.41 -1.31 -3.94
C ASP A 17 7.98 -1.66 -4.38
N ARG A 18 7.23 -2.31 -3.48
CA ARG A 18 5.80 -2.59 -3.67
C ARG A 18 5.00 -1.32 -3.82
N PHE A 19 5.17 -0.37 -2.91
CA PHE A 19 4.47 0.91 -2.94
C PHE A 19 4.72 1.65 -4.26
N ILE A 20 5.98 1.80 -4.68
CA ILE A 20 6.35 2.43 -5.94
C ILE A 20 5.73 1.71 -7.15
N LYS A 21 5.68 0.38 -7.13
CA LYS A 21 5.00 -0.40 -8.16
C LYS A 21 3.49 -0.13 -8.18
N TYR A 22 2.83 -0.16 -7.04
CA TYR A 22 1.37 -0.05 -6.94
C TYR A 22 0.85 1.33 -7.31
N VAL A 23 1.55 2.41 -6.91
CA VAL A 23 1.12 3.78 -7.23
C VAL A 23 1.13 4.08 -8.72
N GLN A 24 1.95 3.38 -9.51
CA GLN A 24 1.99 3.51 -10.97
C GLN A 24 0.82 2.82 -11.67
N ILE A 25 0.04 1.99 -10.97
CA ILE A 25 -1.16 1.34 -11.52
C ILE A 25 -2.35 2.28 -11.37
N ASP A 26 -2.95 2.70 -12.48
CA ASP A 26 -4.14 3.53 -12.47
C ASP A 26 -5.35 2.75 -11.92
N THR A 27 -5.84 3.18 -10.76
CA THR A 27 -6.97 2.59 -10.03
C THR A 27 -8.00 3.63 -9.61
N GLN A 28 -7.98 4.82 -10.21
CA GLN A 28 -8.91 5.90 -9.82
C GLN A 28 -10.38 5.47 -9.97
N SER A 29 -11.19 5.72 -8.95
CA SER A 29 -12.64 5.46 -8.93
C SER A 29 -13.40 6.53 -9.73
N ASP A 30 -14.65 6.23 -10.11
CA ASP A 30 -15.53 7.15 -10.84
C ASP A 30 -16.89 7.28 -10.14
N PRO A 31 -17.16 8.40 -9.43
CA PRO A 31 -18.41 8.58 -8.68
C PRO A 31 -19.65 8.69 -9.58
N ASN A 32 -19.48 8.85 -10.89
CA ASN A 32 -20.60 8.94 -11.84
C ASN A 32 -20.92 7.59 -12.50
N ASN A 33 -20.08 6.57 -12.32
CA ASN A 33 -20.32 5.25 -12.88
C ASN A 33 -21.16 4.40 -11.91
N THR A 34 -22.17 3.73 -12.44
CA THR A 34 -23.09 2.88 -11.67
C THR A 34 -22.70 1.40 -11.68
N THR A 35 -21.61 1.03 -12.36
CA THR A 35 -21.04 -0.33 -12.29
C THR A 35 -20.24 -0.52 -10.99
N PHE A 36 -20.04 -1.78 -10.59
CA PHE A 36 -19.16 -2.12 -9.49
C PHE A 36 -18.09 -3.13 -9.95
N PRO A 37 -16.78 -2.81 -9.88
CA PRO A 37 -16.27 -1.53 -9.41
C PRO A 37 -16.59 -0.39 -10.38
N SER A 38 -16.53 0.84 -9.91
CA SER A 38 -16.81 2.05 -10.68
C SER A 38 -15.83 2.20 -11.83
N THR A 39 -14.62 1.62 -11.71
CA THR A 39 -13.68 1.49 -12.82
C THR A 39 -13.04 0.10 -12.85
N GLU A 40 -13.17 -0.60 -13.99
CA GLU A 40 -12.57 -1.95 -14.17
C GLU A 40 -11.04 -1.96 -14.03
N LYS A 41 -10.38 -0.81 -14.20
CA LYS A 41 -8.93 -0.67 -14.03
C LYS A 41 -8.46 -0.94 -12.60
N GLN A 42 -9.31 -0.82 -11.59
CA GLN A 42 -9.00 -1.21 -10.21
C GLN A 42 -8.60 -2.69 -10.10
N LYS A 43 -9.26 -3.56 -10.89
CA LYS A 43 -8.94 -5.00 -10.94
C LYS A 43 -7.54 -5.29 -11.49
N ASN A 44 -6.86 -4.33 -12.13
CA ASN A 44 -5.49 -4.52 -12.58
C ASN A 44 -4.53 -4.61 -11.40
N LEU A 45 -4.70 -3.76 -10.38
CA LEU A 45 -3.94 -3.88 -9.14
C LEU A 45 -4.34 -5.17 -8.41
N GLY A 46 -5.63 -5.48 -8.32
CA GLY A 46 -6.12 -6.69 -7.67
C GLY A 46 -5.50 -7.99 -8.21
N LYS A 47 -5.37 -8.12 -9.54
CA LYS A 47 -4.68 -9.26 -10.18
C LYS A 47 -3.22 -9.37 -9.74
N ILE A 48 -2.49 -8.25 -9.70
CA ILE A 48 -1.09 -8.21 -9.24
C ILE A 48 -1.00 -8.66 -7.78
N LEU A 49 -1.91 -8.19 -6.92
CA LEU A 49 -1.92 -8.55 -5.50
C LEU A 49 -2.19 -10.04 -5.30
N VAL A 50 -3.16 -10.61 -6.02
CA VAL A 50 -3.44 -12.07 -6.00
C VAL A 50 -2.19 -12.86 -6.41
N ASP A 51 -1.56 -12.49 -7.52
CA ASP A 51 -0.36 -13.20 -8.01
C ASP A 51 0.79 -13.11 -7.02
N GLU A 52 1.01 -11.94 -6.41
CA GLU A 52 2.06 -11.75 -5.40
C GLU A 52 1.77 -12.52 -4.11
N LEU A 53 0.51 -12.57 -3.64
CA LEU A 53 0.10 -13.36 -2.48
C LEU A 53 0.30 -14.86 -2.71
N LYS A 54 -0.05 -15.36 -3.90
CA LYS A 54 0.23 -16.76 -4.30
C LYS A 54 1.71 -17.06 -4.35
N GLN A 55 2.53 -16.15 -4.88
CA GLN A 55 3.98 -16.29 -4.87
C GLN A 55 4.57 -16.35 -3.45
N MET A 56 3.89 -15.78 -2.45
CA MET A 56 4.23 -15.92 -1.03
C MET A 56 3.72 -17.23 -0.40
N GLY A 57 3.01 -18.07 -1.13
CA GLY A 57 2.46 -19.34 -0.65
C GLY A 57 1.03 -19.26 -0.10
N LEU A 58 0.33 -18.14 -0.27
CA LEU A 58 -1.10 -18.02 0.06
C LEU A 58 -1.94 -18.46 -1.15
N GLU A 59 -1.97 -19.76 -1.40
CA GLU A 59 -2.64 -20.36 -2.58
C GLU A 59 -4.14 -20.07 -2.66
N ASN A 60 -4.77 -19.78 -1.53
CA ASN A 60 -6.19 -19.42 -1.45
C ASN A 60 -6.46 -17.96 -1.82
N ALA A 61 -5.45 -17.18 -2.23
CA ALA A 61 -5.66 -15.83 -2.67
C ALA A 61 -6.51 -15.79 -3.95
N GLU A 62 -7.55 -14.97 -3.96
CA GLU A 62 -8.46 -14.83 -5.09
C GLU A 62 -9.02 -13.42 -5.18
N MET A 63 -9.56 -13.09 -6.36
CA MET A 63 -10.31 -11.87 -6.59
C MET A 63 -11.68 -12.26 -7.12
N ASP A 64 -12.74 -11.74 -6.50
CA ASP A 64 -14.10 -11.99 -6.95
C ASP A 64 -14.48 -11.18 -8.21
N GLU A 65 -15.70 -11.38 -8.71
CA GLU A 65 -16.19 -10.67 -9.90
C GLU A 65 -16.31 -9.14 -9.70
N TYR A 66 -16.45 -8.72 -8.45
CA TYR A 66 -16.59 -7.33 -8.02
C TYR A 66 -15.25 -6.65 -7.74
N GLY A 67 -14.14 -7.39 -7.81
CA GLY A 67 -12.80 -6.86 -7.62
C GLY A 67 -12.30 -6.86 -6.19
N TYR A 68 -13.01 -7.47 -5.23
CA TYR A 68 -12.47 -7.68 -3.89
C TYR A 68 -11.40 -8.76 -3.93
N VAL A 69 -10.24 -8.49 -3.36
CA VAL A 69 -9.16 -9.46 -3.21
C VAL A 69 -9.18 -10.03 -1.80
N TYR A 70 -9.21 -11.36 -1.69
CA TYR A 70 -9.19 -12.09 -0.43
C TYR A 70 -7.95 -12.96 -0.36
N ALA A 71 -7.37 -13.09 0.84
CA ALA A 71 -6.37 -14.12 1.13
C ALA A 71 -6.36 -14.46 2.63
N GLU A 72 -5.75 -15.62 2.96
CA GLU A 72 -5.59 -16.05 4.35
C GLU A 72 -4.16 -16.53 4.59
N LEU A 73 -3.53 -16.01 5.64
CA LEU A 73 -2.34 -16.61 6.22
C LEU A 73 -2.77 -17.54 7.36
N PRO A 74 -2.61 -18.88 7.22
CA PRO A 74 -3.07 -19.83 8.23
C PRO A 74 -2.36 -19.65 9.58
N SER A 75 -3.06 -19.94 10.68
CA SER A 75 -2.46 -20.00 12.01
C SER A 75 -1.25 -20.95 12.06
N ASN A 76 -0.18 -20.53 12.73
CA ASN A 76 1.00 -21.36 12.98
C ASN A 76 1.21 -21.70 14.48
N THR A 77 0.19 -21.45 15.30
CA THR A 77 0.16 -21.69 16.74
C THR A 77 -0.93 -22.68 17.14
N SER A 78 -0.69 -23.43 18.22
CA SER A 78 -1.69 -24.32 18.83
C SER A 78 -2.63 -23.60 19.80
N LYS A 79 -2.37 -22.32 20.10
CA LYS A 79 -3.24 -21.51 20.94
C LYS A 79 -4.54 -21.20 20.20
N GLN A 80 -5.65 -21.27 20.90
CA GLN A 80 -6.92 -20.74 20.41
C GLN A 80 -6.90 -19.22 20.56
N VAL A 81 -6.73 -18.52 19.45
CA VAL A 81 -6.68 -17.05 19.38
C VAL A 81 -7.68 -16.54 18.34
N PRO A 82 -8.22 -15.32 18.50
CA PRO A 82 -9.11 -14.73 17.52
C PRO A 82 -8.44 -14.61 16.15
N VAL A 83 -9.23 -14.77 15.09
CA VAL A 83 -8.83 -14.37 13.73
C VAL A 83 -8.73 -12.86 13.71
N ILE A 84 -7.65 -12.33 13.16
CA ILE A 84 -7.52 -10.90 12.90
C ILE A 84 -7.59 -10.64 11.39
N PHE A 85 -7.87 -9.40 11.05
CA PHE A 85 -8.17 -8.98 9.70
C PHE A 85 -7.46 -7.67 9.39
N PHE A 86 -6.76 -7.63 8.26
CA PHE A 86 -6.17 -6.41 7.72
C PHE A 86 -6.90 -6.04 6.43
N CYS A 87 -7.21 -4.76 6.30
CA CYS A 87 -7.97 -4.21 5.17
C CYS A 87 -7.28 -2.94 4.68
N ALA A 88 -7.24 -2.79 3.36
CA ALA A 88 -6.84 -1.57 2.67
C ALA A 88 -7.65 -1.47 1.38
N HIS A 89 -7.81 -0.26 0.84
CA HIS A 89 -8.48 -0.09 -0.45
C HIS A 89 -7.48 0.07 -1.59
N MET A 90 -7.93 -0.26 -2.80
CA MET A 90 -7.08 -0.27 -4.01
C MET A 90 -7.24 0.99 -4.85
N ASP A 91 -8.37 1.67 -4.75
CA ASP A 91 -8.68 2.83 -5.56
C ASP A 91 -7.93 4.08 -5.09
N THR A 92 -8.09 5.14 -5.85
CA THR A 92 -7.53 6.46 -5.53
C THR A 92 -8.60 7.49 -5.84
N SER A 93 -8.65 8.55 -5.04
CA SER A 93 -9.62 9.63 -5.16
C SER A 93 -9.82 10.15 -6.60
N PRO A 94 -11.07 10.47 -6.98
CA PRO A 94 -11.38 11.15 -8.24
C PRO A 94 -10.94 12.63 -8.27
N ASP A 95 -10.53 13.22 -7.14
CA ASP A 95 -10.25 14.66 -7.00
C ASP A 95 -8.99 15.13 -7.76
N CYS A 96 -8.04 14.22 -8.01
CA CYS A 96 -6.81 14.51 -8.73
C CYS A 96 -6.42 13.30 -9.58
N PRO A 97 -5.89 13.46 -10.80
CA PRO A 97 -5.53 12.32 -11.66
C PRO A 97 -4.62 11.31 -10.95
N GLY A 98 -4.99 10.03 -10.99
CA GLY A 98 -4.21 8.89 -10.48
C GLY A 98 -3.51 8.07 -11.57
N LYS A 99 -3.50 8.56 -12.82
CA LYS A 99 -2.90 7.91 -13.98
C LYS A 99 -1.50 8.47 -14.27
N ASP A 100 -0.58 7.61 -14.69
CA ASP A 100 0.79 7.97 -15.07
C ASP A 100 1.58 8.62 -13.91
N VAL A 101 1.29 8.20 -12.67
CA VAL A 101 1.98 8.65 -11.45
C VAL A 101 3.48 8.35 -11.56
N LYS A 102 4.32 9.35 -11.27
CA LYS A 102 5.78 9.22 -11.22
C LYS A 102 6.26 9.41 -9.78
N PRO A 103 6.41 8.33 -8.99
CA PRO A 103 6.88 8.45 -7.62
C PRO A 103 8.36 8.87 -7.58
N ILE A 104 8.69 9.79 -6.68
CA ILE A 104 10.05 10.32 -6.48
C ILE A 104 10.43 10.11 -5.02
N ILE A 105 11.56 9.44 -4.78
CA ILE A 105 12.10 9.26 -3.43
C ILE A 105 13.08 10.39 -3.11
N HIS A 106 12.74 11.19 -2.11
CA HIS A 106 13.61 12.20 -1.48
C HIS A 106 14.28 11.57 -0.28
N ARG A 107 15.50 11.07 -0.46
CA ARG A 107 16.20 10.33 0.59
C ARG A 107 16.70 11.23 1.71
N ASN A 108 16.62 10.73 2.94
CA ASN A 108 17.15 11.38 4.13
C ASN A 108 16.79 12.88 4.16
N TYR A 109 15.49 13.19 4.09
CA TYR A 109 14.96 14.54 4.05
C TYR A 109 15.51 15.39 5.21
N GLN A 110 15.91 16.64 4.95
CA GLN A 110 16.57 17.52 5.94
C GLN A 110 15.77 18.80 6.24
N GLY A 111 14.46 18.82 5.95
CA GLY A 111 13.63 20.00 6.20
C GLY A 111 13.71 21.07 5.13
N GLN A 112 14.25 20.77 3.95
CA GLN A 112 14.25 21.67 2.80
C GLN A 112 12.87 21.71 2.09
N ASP A 113 12.62 22.73 1.28
CA ASP A 113 11.47 22.70 0.36
C ASP A 113 11.65 21.59 -0.69
N ILE A 114 10.55 20.92 -1.06
CA ILE A 114 10.51 19.95 -2.15
C ILE A 114 9.72 20.55 -3.31
N VAL A 115 10.41 20.87 -4.40
CA VAL A 115 9.81 21.37 -5.64
C VAL A 115 9.47 20.19 -6.54
N LEU A 116 8.22 20.10 -6.99
CA LEU A 116 7.76 19.00 -7.83
C LEU A 116 8.18 19.24 -9.30
N PRO A 117 8.87 18.29 -9.98
CA PRO A 117 9.55 18.59 -11.24
C PRO A 117 8.61 18.76 -12.46
N ASP A 118 7.47 18.09 -12.48
CA ASP A 118 6.51 18.21 -13.59
C ASP A 118 5.58 19.43 -13.41
N ASP A 119 5.49 19.98 -12.20
CA ASP A 119 4.86 21.28 -11.92
C ASP A 119 5.66 22.06 -10.85
N PRO A 120 6.66 22.86 -11.26
CA PRO A 120 7.51 23.60 -10.32
C PRO A 120 6.79 24.68 -9.51
N THR A 121 5.51 24.97 -9.79
CA THR A 121 4.71 25.87 -8.96
C THR A 121 4.21 25.19 -7.69
N GLN A 122 4.21 23.86 -7.66
CA GLN A 122 3.89 23.07 -6.49
C GLN A 122 5.13 22.82 -5.65
N ILE A 123 5.13 23.40 -4.45
CA ILE A 123 6.24 23.34 -3.51
C ILE A 123 5.72 22.82 -2.17
N LEU A 124 6.18 21.64 -1.76
CA LEU A 124 5.97 21.13 -0.42
C LEU A 124 6.99 21.78 0.51
N SER A 125 6.55 22.82 1.22
CA SER A 125 7.39 23.60 2.12
C SER A 125 6.99 23.38 3.58
N PRO A 126 7.94 23.22 4.52
CA PRO A 126 7.67 23.22 5.96
C PRO A 126 6.95 24.46 6.49
N GLN A 127 6.95 25.57 5.74
CA GLN A 127 6.19 26.77 6.09
C GLN A 127 4.68 26.55 5.96
N ASN A 128 4.26 25.83 4.91
CA ASN A 128 2.85 25.52 4.63
C ASN A 128 2.43 24.18 5.26
N HIS A 129 3.39 23.27 5.43
CA HIS A 129 3.21 21.91 5.95
C HIS A 129 4.21 21.65 7.10
N PRO A 130 4.01 22.22 8.30
CA PRO A 130 4.94 22.09 9.43
C PRO A 130 5.25 20.64 9.82
N GLU A 131 4.33 19.70 9.53
CA GLU A 131 4.49 18.26 9.72
C GLU A 131 5.68 17.66 8.96
N LEU A 132 6.15 18.30 7.88
CA LEU A 132 7.37 17.89 7.18
C LEU A 132 8.59 17.91 8.09
N LEU A 133 8.64 18.81 9.08
CA LEU A 133 9.75 18.86 10.05
C LEU A 133 9.83 17.60 10.92
N ASN A 134 8.73 16.87 11.07
CA ASN A 134 8.73 15.58 11.77
C ASN A 134 9.34 14.44 10.93
N GLN A 135 9.62 14.71 9.65
CA GLN A 135 10.19 13.73 8.71
C GLN A 135 11.69 13.93 8.47
N ILE A 136 12.35 14.81 9.23
CA ILE A 136 13.80 14.97 9.14
C ILE A 136 14.49 13.63 9.46
N GLY A 137 15.36 13.19 8.54
CA GLY A 137 16.05 11.90 8.61
C GLY A 137 15.32 10.75 7.92
N ASN A 138 14.05 10.90 7.56
CA ASN A 138 13.28 9.89 6.84
C ASN A 138 13.40 10.07 5.31
N ASP A 139 13.13 9.00 4.57
CA ASP A 139 12.87 9.08 3.13
C ASP A 139 11.41 9.53 2.92
N ILE A 140 11.17 10.50 2.03
CA ILE A 140 9.83 10.96 1.65
C ILE A 140 9.57 10.55 0.20
N ILE A 141 8.38 10.05 -0.10
CA ILE A 141 7.96 9.73 -1.47
C ILE A 141 6.89 10.73 -1.89
N THR A 142 7.09 11.38 -3.04
CA THR A 142 6.11 12.33 -3.62
C THR A 142 5.71 11.88 -5.02
N ALA A 143 4.60 12.40 -5.53
CA ALA A 143 4.35 12.43 -6.98
C ALA A 143 5.29 13.47 -7.65
N SER A 144 5.24 13.55 -8.98
CA SER A 144 6.03 14.52 -9.75
C SER A 144 5.37 15.89 -9.92
N GLY A 145 4.10 16.04 -9.53
CA GLY A 145 3.36 17.32 -9.53
C GLY A 145 2.05 17.30 -10.32
N THR A 146 1.89 16.43 -11.32
CA THR A 146 0.69 16.44 -12.18
C THR A 146 -0.41 15.48 -11.76
N THR A 147 -0.19 14.72 -10.69
CA THR A 147 -1.06 13.64 -10.20
C THR A 147 -1.09 13.65 -8.68
N LEU A 148 -2.09 12.99 -8.09
CA LEU A 148 -1.94 12.49 -6.72
C LEU A 148 -0.86 11.39 -6.69
N LEU A 149 -0.35 11.07 -5.49
CA LEU A 149 0.58 9.94 -5.33
C LEU A 149 -0.15 8.60 -5.21
N GLY A 150 -1.33 8.58 -4.58
CA GLY A 150 -2.04 7.34 -4.24
C GLY A 150 -1.46 6.65 -3.00
N ALA A 151 -0.82 7.41 -2.10
CA ALA A 151 -0.44 6.91 -0.77
C ALA A 151 -1.67 6.40 -0.01
N ASP A 152 -2.76 7.17 -0.09
CA ASP A 152 -4.08 6.68 0.26
C ASP A 152 -4.65 5.84 -0.90
N ASN A 153 -4.87 4.53 -0.77
CA ASN A 153 -4.47 3.64 0.35
C ASN A 153 -3.37 2.64 -0.02
N LYS A 154 -2.64 2.86 -1.12
CA LYS A 154 -1.62 1.92 -1.60
C LYS A 154 -0.42 1.78 -0.67
N ALA A 155 -0.19 2.73 0.23
CA ALA A 155 0.77 2.57 1.33
C ALA A 155 0.31 1.44 2.27
N GLY A 156 -0.95 1.46 2.70
CA GLY A 156 -1.54 0.40 3.52
C GLY A 156 -1.54 -0.96 2.81
N VAL A 157 -1.84 -1.00 1.51
CA VAL A 157 -1.71 -2.22 0.70
C VAL A 157 -0.27 -2.76 0.74
N ALA A 158 0.73 -1.90 0.51
CA ALA A 158 2.13 -2.29 0.53
C ALA A 158 2.60 -2.76 1.92
N GLU A 159 2.15 -2.09 2.99
CA GLU A 159 2.45 -2.47 4.38
C GLU A 159 1.87 -3.83 4.74
N ILE A 160 0.62 -4.11 4.36
CA ILE A 160 -0.01 -5.42 4.57
C ILE A 160 0.76 -6.50 3.80
N MET A 161 1.07 -6.26 2.53
CA MET A 161 1.83 -7.20 1.71
C MET A 161 3.22 -7.50 2.30
N ASP A 162 3.93 -6.49 2.80
CA ASP A 162 5.25 -6.65 3.43
C ASP A 162 5.17 -7.34 4.80
N ALA A 163 4.12 -7.07 5.59
CA ALA A 163 3.89 -7.76 6.86
C ALA A 163 3.59 -9.26 6.65
N ILE A 164 2.81 -9.61 5.64
CA ILE A 164 2.53 -11.01 5.29
C ILE A 164 3.80 -11.69 4.79
N HIS A 165 4.55 -11.03 3.91
CA HIS A 165 5.84 -11.52 3.44
C HIS A 165 6.81 -11.80 4.61
N PHE A 166 6.90 -10.88 5.58
CA PHE A 166 7.69 -11.06 6.80
C PHE A 166 7.23 -12.29 7.61
N LEU A 167 5.94 -12.44 7.87
CA LEU A 167 5.42 -13.56 8.67
C LEU A 167 5.63 -14.92 7.98
N VAL A 168 5.50 -14.97 6.66
CA VAL A 168 5.81 -16.18 5.86
C VAL A 168 7.29 -16.54 5.97
N GLN A 169 8.20 -15.57 5.93
CA GLN A 169 9.64 -15.80 6.04
C GLN A 169 10.10 -16.14 7.48
N HIS A 170 9.26 -15.87 8.48
CA HIS A 170 9.58 -16.05 9.90
C HIS A 170 8.55 -16.95 10.64
N PRO A 171 8.42 -18.24 10.27
CA PRO A 171 7.44 -19.16 10.86
C PRO A 171 7.65 -19.46 12.36
N GLU A 172 8.79 -19.07 12.92
CA GLU A 172 9.05 -19.07 14.36
C GLU A 172 8.18 -18.06 15.12
N ILE A 173 7.75 -16.98 14.46
CA ILE A 173 6.87 -15.96 15.04
C ILE A 173 5.45 -16.51 15.07
N LYS A 174 4.92 -16.70 16.28
CA LYS A 174 3.60 -17.31 16.44
C LYS A 174 2.47 -16.31 16.23
N HIS A 175 1.56 -16.65 15.32
CA HIS A 175 0.36 -15.88 15.00
C HIS A 175 -0.85 -16.80 14.83
N GLY A 176 -2.04 -16.25 15.06
CA GLY A 176 -3.30 -16.88 14.66
C GLY A 176 -3.53 -16.76 13.15
N THR A 177 -4.72 -17.14 12.70
CA THR A 177 -5.13 -16.90 11.32
C THR A 177 -5.26 -15.40 11.07
N ILE A 178 -4.69 -14.93 9.96
CA ILE A 178 -4.78 -13.54 9.51
C ILE A 178 -5.50 -13.54 8.17
N LYS A 179 -6.60 -12.79 8.09
CA LYS A 179 -7.33 -12.56 6.84
C LYS A 179 -6.93 -11.22 6.23
N ILE A 180 -6.87 -11.18 4.92
CA ILE A 180 -6.48 -10.01 4.13
C ILE A 180 -7.64 -9.68 3.19
N LEU A 181 -8.01 -8.40 3.11
CA LEU A 181 -8.94 -7.87 2.13
C LEU A 181 -8.36 -6.63 1.47
N PHE A 182 -8.42 -6.60 0.15
CA PHE A 182 -8.27 -5.36 -0.60
C PHE A 182 -9.58 -5.02 -1.30
N THR A 183 -10.14 -3.85 -0.99
CA THR A 183 -11.45 -3.41 -1.46
C THR A 183 -11.32 -2.47 -2.66
N PRO A 184 -12.22 -2.54 -3.65
CA PRO A 184 -12.43 -1.48 -4.62
C PRO A 184 -13.35 -0.38 -4.05
N ASP A 185 -13.40 0.77 -4.75
CA ASP A 185 -14.39 1.85 -4.59
C ASP A 185 -14.57 2.48 -3.20
N GLU A 186 -13.56 2.46 -2.34
CA GLU A 186 -13.71 3.09 -1.02
C GLU A 186 -13.93 4.60 -1.11
N GLU A 187 -13.31 5.26 -2.10
CA GLU A 187 -13.36 6.71 -2.28
C GLU A 187 -14.74 7.21 -2.80
N VAL A 188 -15.62 6.30 -3.23
CA VAL A 188 -16.94 6.62 -3.78
C VAL A 188 -18.12 6.01 -3.01
N GLY A 189 -17.85 5.23 -1.95
CA GLY A 189 -18.83 4.68 -1.01
C GLY A 189 -19.50 3.38 -1.43
#